data_AF-A0A7J8C7U9-F1
#
_entry.id   AF-A0A7J8C7U9-F1
#
_cell.length_a   1.000
_cell.length_b   1.000
_cell.length_c   1.000
_cell.angle_alpha   90.00
_cell.angle_beta   90.00
_cell.angle_gamma   90.00
#
_symmetry.space_group_name_H-M   'P 1'
#
loop_
_entity.id
_entity.type
_entity.pdbx_description
1 polymer ?
#
loop_
_entity_poly.entity_id
_entity_poly.type
_entity_poly.pdbx_seq_one_letter_code
_entity_poly.pdbx_strand_id
1 'polypeptide(L)'
;MNTVQWRALVCLQSLVSLLEVEDLGGAPALQALAQHLTSLLFSQPDLAQQADFLEAISSALRALLQTMASKHISQCMAPEQLMTLCRVGAQSGSVGVRVNVVGIAGSTGSVLAREDGTLEVLKTIGCFLLEVATKDPSLVVAGEALDALFDVFADGREAERASVQIRLLSTLKEFQPVFKMKIRKEGRGKYSPDQLCVLNNVRMNLRRFVAYQETVEKRLTT
;
A
#
# COMPACT_ATOMS: atom_id res chain seq x y z
N MET A 1 19.11 0.60 23.39
CA MET A 1 19.07 -0.54 22.44
C MET A 1 18.28 -0.22 21.16
N ASN A 2 17.21 0.58 21.22
CA ASN A 2 16.35 0.88 20.07
C ASN A 2 17.08 1.53 18.86
N THR A 3 18.07 2.39 19.08
CA THR A 3 18.75 3.12 17.98
C THR A 3 19.54 2.24 17.03
N VAL A 4 20.24 1.22 17.54
CA VAL A 4 20.99 0.29 16.68
C VAL A 4 20.02 -0.53 15.84
N GLN A 5 18.92 -0.97 16.43
CA GLN A 5 17.92 -1.80 15.77
C GLN A 5 17.22 -1.08 14.62
N TRP A 6 16.69 0.13 14.81
CA TRP A 6 16.01 0.83 13.71
C TRP A 6 16.98 1.31 12.64
N ARG A 7 18.23 1.65 12.99
CA ARG A 7 19.27 1.92 11.97
C ARG A 7 19.63 0.70 11.15
N ALA A 8 19.67 -0.49 11.77
CA ALA A 8 19.86 -1.74 11.04
C ALA A 8 18.69 -2.01 10.08
N LEU A 9 17.45 -1.71 10.49
CA LEU A 9 16.27 -1.82 9.62
C LEU A 9 16.30 -0.85 8.44
N VAL A 10 16.74 0.40 8.65
CA VAL A 10 16.93 1.38 7.55
C VAL A 10 18.03 0.92 6.59
N CYS A 11 19.13 0.36 7.11
CA CYS A 11 20.18 -0.23 6.29
C CYS A 11 19.63 -1.40 5.46
N LEU A 12 18.87 -2.29 6.10
CA LEU A 12 18.23 -3.42 5.45
C LEU A 12 17.30 -2.97 4.31
N GLN A 13 16.47 -1.95 4.55
CA GLN A 13 15.62 -1.36 3.50
C GLN A 13 16.45 -0.91 2.30
N SER A 14 17.56 -0.19 2.54
CA SER A 14 18.45 0.25 1.46
C SER A 14 19.05 -0.93 0.67
N LEU A 15 19.54 -1.96 1.37
CA LEU A 15 20.12 -3.15 0.74
C LEU A 15 19.10 -3.89 -0.13
N VAL A 16 17.89 -4.11 0.40
CA VAL A 16 16.81 -4.80 -0.31
C VAL A 16 16.32 -4.03 -1.54
N SER A 17 16.38 -2.70 -1.51
CA SER A 17 16.00 -1.86 -2.65
C SER A 17 17.08 -1.75 -3.75
N LEU A 18 18.35 -2.03 -3.43
CA LEU A 18 19.49 -1.76 -4.33
C LEU A 18 20.15 -3.03 -4.88
N LEU A 19 20.05 -4.16 -4.18
CA LEU A 19 20.69 -5.42 -4.57
C LEU A 19 19.74 -6.31 -5.36
N GLU A 20 20.31 -7.14 -6.23
CA GLU A 20 19.55 -8.20 -6.90
C GLU A 20 19.20 -9.33 -5.92
N VAL A 21 18.16 -10.09 -6.25
CA VAL A 21 17.64 -11.16 -5.38
C VAL A 21 18.71 -12.21 -5.09
N GLU A 22 19.55 -12.51 -6.06
CA GLU A 22 20.64 -13.46 -5.97
C GLU A 22 21.70 -13.01 -4.95
N ASP A 23 22.04 -11.73 -4.93
CA ASP A 23 22.98 -11.14 -3.97
C ASP A 23 22.40 -11.11 -2.55
N LEU A 24 21.07 -11.12 -2.43
CA LEU A 24 20.34 -11.21 -1.16
C LEU A 24 20.14 -12.67 -0.67
N GLY A 25 20.71 -13.65 -1.36
CA GLY A 25 20.62 -15.08 -1.00
C GLY A 25 19.42 -15.82 -1.61
N GLY A 26 18.79 -15.24 -2.63
CA GLY A 26 17.70 -15.87 -3.38
C GLY A 26 16.33 -15.80 -2.69
N ALA A 27 15.32 -16.36 -3.37
CA ALA A 27 13.95 -16.38 -2.87
C ALA A 27 13.78 -16.97 -1.44
N PRO A 28 14.46 -18.08 -1.06
CA PRO A 28 14.34 -18.62 0.30
C PRO A 28 14.82 -17.65 1.38
N ALA A 29 15.90 -16.90 1.13
CA ALA A 29 16.43 -15.93 2.07
C ALA A 29 15.45 -14.75 2.26
N LEU A 30 14.83 -14.27 1.18
CA LEU A 30 13.83 -13.20 1.25
C LEU A 30 12.57 -13.64 2.00
N GLN A 31 12.10 -14.87 1.79
CA GLN A 31 10.97 -15.43 2.53
C GLN A 31 11.27 -15.56 4.03
N ALA A 32 12.45 -16.09 4.39
CA ALA A 32 12.87 -16.18 5.78
C ALA A 32 12.99 -14.78 6.42
N LEU A 33 13.52 -13.80 5.68
CA LEU A 33 13.60 -12.43 6.14
C LEU A 33 12.22 -11.81 6.38
N ALA A 34 11.26 -12.03 5.47
CA ALA A 34 9.90 -11.51 5.60
C ALA A 34 9.19 -12.11 6.82
N GLN A 35 9.40 -13.41 7.10
CA GLN A 35 8.91 -14.05 8.33
C GLN A 35 9.54 -13.44 9.57
N HIS A 36 10.86 -13.23 9.58
CA HIS A 36 11.57 -12.62 10.70
C HIS A 36 11.12 -11.19 10.98
N LEU A 37 10.98 -10.35 9.96
CA LEU A 37 10.52 -8.97 10.12
C LEU A 37 9.07 -8.93 10.62
N THR A 38 8.21 -9.83 10.12
CA THR A 38 6.82 -9.95 10.59
C THR A 38 6.77 -10.37 12.06
N SER A 39 7.55 -11.39 12.45
CA SER A 39 7.67 -11.81 13.86
C SER A 39 8.21 -10.70 14.76
N LEU A 40 9.22 -9.96 14.28
CA LEU A 40 9.80 -8.84 15.02
C LEU A 40 8.77 -7.72 15.24
N LEU A 41 7.97 -7.40 14.22
CA LEU A 41 6.90 -6.39 14.29
C LEU A 41 5.86 -6.75 15.36
N PHE A 42 5.38 -7.99 15.35
CA PHE A 42 4.30 -8.43 16.25
C PHE A 42 4.77 -8.87 17.65
N SER A 43 6.08 -8.97 17.88
CA SER A 43 6.65 -9.24 19.21
C SER A 43 6.90 -7.98 20.04
N GLN A 44 6.82 -6.78 19.45
CA GLN A 44 7.01 -5.54 20.20
C GLN A 44 5.75 -5.17 21.00
N PRO A 45 5.85 -5.01 22.34
CA PRO A 45 4.78 -4.38 23.11
C PRO A 45 4.66 -2.90 22.70
N ASP A 46 3.43 -2.38 22.70
CA ASP A 46 3.14 -0.97 22.44
C ASP A 46 3.67 -0.45 21.10
N LEU A 47 3.48 -1.21 20.01
CA LEU A 47 3.93 -0.89 18.65
C LEU A 47 3.58 0.55 18.22
N ALA A 48 2.40 1.05 18.63
CA ALA A 48 1.93 2.40 18.31
C ALA A 48 2.76 3.53 18.98
N GLN A 49 3.47 3.24 20.07
CA GLN A 49 4.26 4.23 20.81
C GLN A 49 5.70 4.34 20.29
N GLN A 50 6.15 3.41 19.44
CA GLN A 50 7.53 3.36 18.94
C GLN A 50 7.62 3.85 17.49
N ALA A 51 7.36 5.14 17.26
CA ALA A 51 7.26 5.72 15.91
C ALA A 51 8.49 5.43 15.01
N ASP A 52 9.71 5.65 15.50
CA ASP A 52 10.95 5.42 14.74
C ASP A 52 11.13 3.94 14.36
N PHE A 53 10.80 3.04 15.28
CA PHE A 53 10.87 1.60 15.04
C PHE A 53 9.82 1.19 14.00
N LEU A 54 8.57 1.62 14.20
CA LEU A 54 7.46 1.31 13.29
C LEU A 54 7.73 1.84 11.88
N GLU A 55 8.31 3.04 11.76
CA GLU A 55 8.72 3.60 10.48
C GLU A 55 9.83 2.76 9.84
N ALA A 56 10.90 2.46 10.56
CA ALA A 56 12.01 1.67 10.02
C ALA A 56 11.60 0.26 9.61
N ILE A 57 10.82 -0.45 10.44
CA ILE A 57 10.39 -1.82 10.14
C ILE A 57 9.35 -1.87 9.01
N SER A 58 8.42 -0.91 8.96
CA SER A 58 7.45 -0.83 7.86
C SER A 58 8.12 -0.45 6.54
N SER A 59 9.14 0.40 6.55
CA SER A 59 9.96 0.71 5.37
C SER A 59 10.70 -0.54 4.86
N ALA A 60 11.32 -1.31 5.76
CA ALA A 60 12.03 -2.54 5.41
C ALA A 60 11.07 -3.62 4.87
N LEU A 61 9.93 -3.82 5.54
CA LEU A 61 8.89 -4.75 5.08
C LEU A 61 8.33 -4.33 3.72
N ARG A 62 8.05 -3.05 3.51
CA ARG A 62 7.57 -2.53 2.22
C ARG A 62 8.56 -2.84 1.11
N ALA A 63 9.83 -2.45 1.27
CA ALA A 63 10.85 -2.71 0.27
C ALA A 63 10.98 -4.21 -0.05
N LEU A 64 10.98 -5.06 0.98
CA LEU A 64 11.06 -6.50 0.82
C LEU A 64 9.89 -7.09 0.06
N LEU A 65 8.66 -6.76 0.46
CA LEU A 65 7.45 -7.29 -0.19
C LEU A 65 7.32 -6.79 -1.64
N GLN A 66 7.74 -5.55 -1.92
CA GLN A 66 7.80 -5.01 -3.28
C GLN A 66 8.83 -5.75 -4.14
N THR A 67 10.05 -5.97 -3.62
CA THR A 67 11.08 -6.76 -4.32
C THR A 67 10.58 -8.17 -4.60
N MET A 68 9.99 -8.84 -3.61
CA MET A 68 9.41 -10.17 -3.77
C MET A 68 8.31 -10.21 -4.82
N ALA A 69 7.37 -9.24 -4.80
CA ALA A 69 6.29 -9.14 -5.78
C ALA A 69 6.82 -8.98 -7.21
N SER A 70 7.83 -8.10 -7.40
CA SER A 70 8.43 -7.82 -8.72
C SER A 70 9.12 -9.04 -9.35
N LYS A 71 9.51 -10.01 -8.53
CA LYS A 71 10.21 -11.25 -8.95
C LYS A 71 9.32 -12.49 -8.80
N HIS A 72 8.01 -12.31 -8.60
CA HIS A 72 7.01 -13.38 -8.43
C HIS A 72 7.34 -14.36 -7.28
N ILE A 73 7.97 -13.86 -6.22
CA ILE A 73 8.26 -14.62 -5.01
C ILE A 73 7.03 -14.53 -4.10
N SER A 74 6.54 -15.68 -3.64
CA SER A 74 5.39 -15.76 -2.73
C SER A 74 5.66 -15.00 -1.43
N GLN A 75 4.74 -14.09 -1.10
CA GLN A 75 4.77 -13.30 0.13
C GLN A 75 4.21 -14.12 1.31
N CYS A 76 4.89 -14.07 2.46
CA CYS A 76 4.61 -14.95 3.60
C CYS A 76 3.81 -14.29 4.74
N MET A 77 3.04 -13.23 4.47
CA MET A 77 2.25 -12.54 5.49
C MET A 77 0.79 -13.01 5.46
N ALA A 78 0.27 -13.46 6.60
CA ALA A 78 -1.13 -13.85 6.71
C ALA A 78 -2.04 -12.60 6.59
N PRO A 79 -3.25 -12.71 5.99
CA PRO A 79 -4.19 -11.59 5.85
C PRO A 79 -4.48 -10.87 7.17
N GLU A 80 -4.61 -11.60 8.28
CA GLU A 80 -4.92 -11.03 9.60
C GLU A 80 -3.76 -10.17 10.13
N GLN A 81 -2.51 -10.59 9.87
CA GLN A 81 -1.31 -9.85 10.21
C GLN A 81 -1.23 -8.56 9.38
N LEU A 82 -1.45 -8.67 8.07
CA LEU A 82 -1.51 -7.51 7.18
C LEU A 82 -2.52 -6.47 7.69
N MET A 83 -3.75 -6.92 7.98
CA MET A 83 -4.81 -6.00 8.42
C MET A 83 -4.53 -5.38 9.80
N THR A 84 -3.87 -6.11 10.70
CA THR A 84 -3.43 -5.56 11.99
C THR A 84 -2.38 -4.46 11.79
N LEU A 85 -1.38 -4.71 10.93
CA LEU A 85 -0.37 -3.70 10.59
C LEU A 85 -1.00 -2.47 9.93
N CYS A 86 -1.90 -2.65 8.96
CA CYS A 86 -2.59 -1.55 8.29
C CYS A 86 -3.39 -0.67 9.27
N ARG A 87 -4.10 -1.29 10.23
CA ARG A 87 -4.88 -0.56 11.23
C ARG A 87 -3.99 0.28 12.16
N VAL A 88 -2.93 -0.33 12.69
CA VAL A 88 -1.99 0.38 13.58
C VAL A 88 -1.24 1.47 12.83
N GLY A 89 -0.73 1.15 11.63
CA GLY A 89 0.05 2.06 10.82
C GLY A 89 -0.77 3.26 10.32
N ALA A 90 -2.01 3.07 9.89
CA ALA A 90 -2.86 4.17 9.39
C ALA A 90 -3.24 5.18 10.48
N GLN A 91 -3.19 4.79 11.76
CA GLN A 91 -3.41 5.69 12.89
C GLN A 91 -2.13 6.41 13.34
N SER A 92 -0.97 6.08 12.76
CA SER A 92 0.30 6.70 13.12
C SER A 92 0.32 8.19 12.79
N GLY A 93 0.90 8.98 13.69
CA GLY A 93 1.20 10.39 13.43
C GLY A 93 2.23 10.59 12.30
N SER A 94 3.09 9.60 12.04
CA SER A 94 4.10 9.68 10.97
C SER A 94 3.47 9.44 9.59
N VAL A 95 3.67 10.39 8.68
CA VAL A 95 3.31 10.25 7.25
C VAL A 95 4.08 9.08 6.61
N GLY A 96 5.35 8.88 6.99
CA GLY A 96 6.18 7.79 6.45
C GLY A 96 5.60 6.41 6.78
N VAL A 97 5.21 6.20 8.04
CA VAL A 97 4.52 4.96 8.45
C VAL A 97 3.24 4.74 7.65
N ARG A 98 2.40 5.78 7.50
CA ARG A 98 1.13 5.66 6.77
C ARG A 98 1.36 5.33 5.29
N VAL A 99 2.31 5.99 4.63
CA VAL A 99 2.74 5.66 3.26
C VAL A 99 3.22 4.21 3.19
N ASN A 100 4.04 3.76 4.15
CA ASN A 100 4.57 2.40 4.13
C ASN A 100 3.48 1.34 4.21
N VAL A 101 2.54 1.45 5.15
CA VAL A 101 1.48 0.43 5.29
C VAL A 101 0.50 0.42 4.13
N VAL A 102 0.23 1.58 3.53
CA VAL A 102 -0.55 1.67 2.29
C VAL A 102 0.16 0.96 1.15
N GLY A 103 1.46 1.20 0.98
CA GLY A 103 2.25 0.53 -0.06
C GLY A 103 2.37 -0.98 0.15
N ILE A 104 2.48 -1.44 1.40
CA ILE A 104 2.42 -2.87 1.75
C ILE A 104 1.07 -3.47 1.33
N ALA A 105 -0.05 -2.84 1.72
CA ALA A 105 -1.38 -3.31 1.34
C ALA A 105 -1.59 -3.33 -0.18
N GLY A 106 -1.10 -2.30 -0.90
CA GLY A 106 -1.16 -2.24 -2.36
C GLY A 106 -0.35 -3.34 -3.03
N SER A 107 0.91 -3.54 -2.60
CA SER A 107 1.78 -4.57 -3.17
C SER A 107 1.28 -5.99 -2.88
N THR A 108 0.75 -6.25 -1.69
CA THR A 108 0.17 -7.56 -1.37
C THR A 108 -1.15 -7.77 -2.11
N GLY A 109 -2.01 -6.75 -2.17
CA GLY A 109 -3.28 -6.83 -2.90
C GLY A 109 -3.09 -7.09 -4.39
N SER A 110 -2.08 -6.50 -5.03
CA SER A 110 -1.82 -6.71 -6.48
C SER A 110 -1.30 -8.11 -6.80
N VAL A 111 -0.63 -8.77 -5.86
CA VAL A 111 -0.28 -10.20 -5.95
C VAL A 111 -1.56 -11.04 -5.81
N LEU A 112 -2.35 -10.80 -4.75
CA LEU A 112 -3.57 -11.54 -4.46
C LEU A 112 -4.65 -11.39 -5.55
N ALA A 113 -4.69 -10.27 -6.26
CA ALA A 113 -5.62 -10.00 -7.36
C ALA A 113 -5.54 -11.06 -8.49
N ARG A 114 -4.41 -11.74 -8.60
CA ARG A 114 -4.12 -12.75 -9.63
C ARG A 114 -4.38 -14.18 -9.17
N GLU A 115 -4.75 -14.37 -7.91
CA GLU A 115 -5.01 -15.67 -7.31
C GLU A 115 -6.53 -15.87 -7.11
N ASP A 116 -7.02 -17.08 -7.35
CA ASP A 116 -8.42 -17.43 -7.09
C ASP A 116 -8.66 -17.56 -5.57
N GLY A 117 -9.89 -17.30 -5.10
CA GLY A 117 -10.25 -17.45 -3.69
C GLY A 117 -9.80 -16.31 -2.76
N THR A 118 -9.27 -15.21 -3.31
CA THR A 118 -8.77 -14.05 -2.55
C THR A 118 -9.81 -12.94 -2.36
N LEU A 119 -11.04 -13.12 -2.86
CA LEU A 119 -12.11 -12.12 -2.90
C LEU A 119 -12.29 -11.33 -1.59
N GLU A 120 -12.47 -12.03 -0.47
CA GLU A 120 -12.74 -11.38 0.82
C GLU A 120 -11.54 -10.60 1.36
N VAL A 121 -10.32 -11.08 1.08
CA VAL A 121 -9.09 -10.37 1.42
C VAL A 121 -8.95 -9.10 0.57
N LEU A 122 -9.22 -9.19 -0.74
CA LEU A 122 -9.20 -8.05 -1.65
C LEU A 122 -10.25 -6.99 -1.31
N LYS A 123 -11.46 -7.41 -0.90
CA LYS A 123 -12.48 -6.48 -0.37
C LYS A 123 -11.96 -5.74 0.85
N THR A 124 -11.31 -6.46 1.76
CA THR A 124 -10.77 -5.87 2.99
C THR A 124 -9.64 -4.87 2.70
N ILE A 125 -8.70 -5.24 1.82
CA ILE A 125 -7.63 -4.35 1.34
C ILE A 125 -8.23 -3.13 0.62
N GLY A 126 -9.19 -3.33 -0.28
CA GLY A 126 -9.84 -2.26 -1.02
C GLY A 126 -10.58 -1.26 -0.13
N CYS A 127 -11.35 -1.74 0.85
CA CYS A 127 -12.01 -0.88 1.83
C CYS A 127 -11.00 -0.05 2.63
N PHE A 128 -9.91 -0.66 3.08
CA PHE A 128 -8.83 0.04 3.78
C PHE A 128 -8.20 1.14 2.90
N LEU A 129 -7.77 0.79 1.69
CA LEU A 129 -7.14 1.75 0.78
C LEU A 129 -8.10 2.89 0.41
N LEU A 130 -9.38 2.58 0.19
CA LEU A 130 -10.41 3.58 -0.13
C LEU A 130 -10.67 4.52 1.05
N GLU A 131 -10.68 4.00 2.28
CA GLU A 131 -10.78 4.81 3.48
C GLU A 131 -9.59 5.77 3.61
N VAL A 132 -8.37 5.28 3.43
CA VAL A 132 -7.15 6.11 3.49
C VAL A 132 -7.15 7.16 2.36
N ALA A 133 -7.44 6.77 1.12
CA ALA A 133 -7.50 7.66 -0.03
C ALA A 133 -8.47 8.84 0.18
N THR A 134 -9.62 8.58 0.80
CA THR A 134 -10.69 9.57 0.95
C THR A 134 -10.56 10.42 2.21
N LYS A 135 -10.00 9.85 3.30
CA LYS A 135 -10.01 10.48 4.63
C LYS A 135 -8.65 10.98 5.13
N ASP A 136 -7.51 10.52 4.61
CA ASP A 136 -6.21 10.94 5.15
C ASP A 136 -5.99 12.46 4.97
N PRO A 137 -5.45 13.16 5.99
CA PRO A 137 -5.18 14.60 5.90
C PRO A 137 -3.98 14.95 5.01
N SER A 138 -3.10 14.00 4.69
CA SER A 138 -1.95 14.18 3.81
C SER A 138 -2.29 13.78 2.38
N LEU A 139 -2.11 14.70 1.42
CA LEU A 139 -2.30 14.36 0.01
C LEU A 139 -1.30 13.32 -0.48
N VAL A 140 -0.10 13.25 0.13
CA VAL A 140 0.90 12.22 -0.22
C VAL A 140 0.38 10.83 0.14
N VAL A 141 -0.19 10.66 1.34
CA VAL A 141 -0.76 9.36 1.77
C VAL A 141 -2.01 9.03 0.96
N ALA A 142 -2.89 10.01 0.73
CA ALA A 142 -4.07 9.80 -0.10
C ALA A 142 -3.71 9.44 -1.55
N GLY A 143 -2.67 10.08 -2.10
CA GLY A 143 -2.17 9.80 -3.44
C GLY A 143 -1.57 8.41 -3.55
N GLU A 144 -0.76 8.00 -2.57
CA GLU A 144 -0.24 6.64 -2.45
C GLU A 144 -1.37 5.60 -2.39
N ALA A 145 -2.43 5.87 -1.62
CA ALA A 145 -3.56 4.95 -1.49
C ALA A 145 -4.36 4.83 -2.79
N LEU A 146 -4.49 5.91 -3.55
CA LEU A 146 -5.06 5.87 -4.90
C LEU A 146 -4.20 5.06 -5.86
N ASP A 147 -2.88 5.24 -5.84
CA ASP A 147 -1.97 4.49 -6.70
C ASP A 147 -2.04 2.98 -6.39
N ALA A 148 -2.03 2.63 -5.09
CA ALA A 148 -2.24 1.26 -4.62
C ALA A 148 -3.61 0.70 -5.06
N LEU A 149 -4.69 1.48 -5.02
CA LEU A 149 -5.98 1.03 -5.56
C LEU A 149 -5.89 0.74 -7.06
N PHE A 150 -5.17 1.55 -7.83
CA PHE A 150 -5.00 1.32 -9.26
C PHE A 150 -4.27 0.00 -9.49
N ASP A 151 -3.20 -0.28 -8.75
CA ASP A 151 -2.43 -1.51 -8.90
C ASP A 151 -3.20 -2.76 -8.49
N VAL A 152 -3.92 -2.71 -7.35
CA VAL A 152 -4.69 -3.85 -6.83
C VAL A 152 -5.87 -4.20 -7.74
N PHE A 153 -6.53 -3.19 -8.30
CA PHE A 153 -7.77 -3.34 -9.04
C PHE A 153 -7.63 -3.05 -10.54
N ALA A 154 -6.40 -3.11 -11.08
CA ALA A 154 -6.14 -2.93 -12.52
C ALA A 154 -6.53 -4.15 -13.36
N ASP A 155 -6.41 -5.35 -12.79
CA ASP A 155 -6.66 -6.63 -13.46
C ASP A 155 -6.91 -7.73 -12.42
N GLY A 156 -7.59 -8.80 -12.84
CA GLY A 156 -7.89 -9.98 -12.02
C GLY A 156 -9.38 -10.13 -11.71
N ARG A 157 -9.91 -11.34 -11.95
CA ARG A 157 -11.34 -11.63 -11.77
C ARG A 157 -11.82 -11.37 -10.33
N GLU A 158 -11.03 -11.76 -9.34
CA GLU A 158 -11.40 -11.54 -7.94
C GLU A 158 -11.34 -10.07 -7.55
N ALA A 159 -10.37 -9.31 -8.09
CA ALA A 159 -10.26 -7.88 -7.88
C ALA A 159 -11.46 -7.13 -8.48
N GLU A 160 -11.85 -7.44 -9.72
CA GLU A 160 -13.03 -6.84 -10.36
C GLU A 160 -14.33 -7.15 -9.62
N ARG A 161 -14.50 -8.39 -9.13
CA ARG A 161 -15.64 -8.75 -8.29
C ARG A 161 -15.64 -7.99 -6.97
N ALA A 162 -14.48 -7.89 -6.32
CA ALA A 162 -14.32 -7.12 -5.10
C ALA A 162 -14.65 -5.64 -5.32
N SER A 163 -14.18 -5.03 -6.41
CA SER A 163 -14.37 -3.60 -6.69
C SER A 163 -15.86 -3.23 -6.80
N VAL A 164 -16.67 -4.08 -7.45
CA VAL A 164 -18.12 -3.91 -7.53
C VAL A 164 -18.76 -4.07 -6.15
N GLN A 165 -18.40 -5.10 -5.38
CA GLN A 165 -19.00 -5.36 -4.06
C GLN A 165 -18.69 -4.27 -3.03
N ILE A 166 -17.51 -3.66 -3.07
CA ILE A 166 -17.14 -2.54 -2.19
C ILE A 166 -17.60 -1.18 -2.74
N ARG A 167 -18.30 -1.15 -3.88
CA ARG A 167 -18.78 0.06 -4.56
C ARG A 167 -17.68 1.05 -4.93
N LEU A 168 -16.50 0.55 -5.31
CA LEU A 168 -15.29 1.33 -5.57
C LEU A 168 -15.54 2.47 -6.57
N LEU A 169 -16.22 2.19 -7.69
CA LEU A 169 -16.50 3.18 -8.72
C LEU A 169 -17.28 4.39 -8.18
N SER A 170 -18.35 4.12 -7.42
CA SER A 170 -19.23 5.16 -6.89
C SER A 170 -18.45 6.13 -5.98
N THR A 171 -17.65 5.59 -5.05
CA THR A 171 -16.85 6.39 -4.12
C THR A 171 -15.77 7.17 -4.84
N LEU A 172 -15.09 6.58 -5.84
CA LEU A 172 -14.06 7.30 -6.60
C LEU A 172 -14.62 8.43 -7.45
N LYS A 173 -15.82 8.28 -8.03
CA LYS A 173 -16.51 9.34 -8.77
C LYS A 173 -16.82 10.54 -7.88
N GLU A 174 -17.32 10.29 -6.68
CA GLU A 174 -17.61 11.34 -5.68
C GLU A 174 -16.32 12.03 -5.20
N PHE A 175 -15.25 11.24 -5.00
CA PHE A 175 -14.00 11.75 -4.48
C PHE A 175 -13.14 12.50 -5.51
N GLN A 176 -13.20 12.14 -6.79
CA GLN A 176 -12.40 12.76 -7.86
C GLN A 176 -12.43 14.31 -7.87
N PRO A 177 -13.58 15.00 -7.81
CA PRO A 177 -13.61 16.46 -7.74
C PRO A 177 -13.00 17.00 -6.43
N VAL A 178 -13.17 16.29 -5.31
CA VAL A 178 -12.61 16.65 -4.00
C VAL A 178 -11.08 16.61 -4.05
N PHE A 179 -10.51 15.53 -4.56
CA PHE A 179 -9.05 15.37 -4.69
C PHE A 179 -8.43 16.44 -5.59
N LYS A 180 -9.05 16.71 -6.75
CA LYS A 180 -8.64 17.80 -7.64
C LYS A 180 -8.66 19.16 -6.95
N MET A 181 -9.69 19.44 -6.15
CA MET A 181 -9.79 20.70 -5.40
C MET A 181 -8.72 20.81 -4.31
N LYS A 182 -8.46 19.74 -3.55
CA LYS A 182 -7.41 19.73 -2.51
C LYS A 182 -6.03 19.99 -3.11
N ILE A 183 -5.65 19.31 -4.20
CA ILE A 183 -4.38 19.57 -4.91
C ILE A 183 -4.26 21.04 -5.32
N ARG A 184 -5.34 21.65 -5.84
CA ARG A 184 -5.31 23.06 -6.25
C ARG A 184 -5.15 24.01 -5.06
N LYS A 185 -5.82 23.75 -3.94
CA LYS A 185 -5.82 24.61 -2.75
C LYS A 185 -4.53 24.49 -1.93
N GLU A 186 -4.10 23.27 -1.65
CA GLU A 186 -2.97 22.99 -0.77
C GLU A 186 -1.63 22.89 -1.52
N GLY A 187 -1.68 22.62 -2.84
CA GLY A 187 -0.52 22.21 -3.62
C GLY A 187 0.64 23.22 -3.61
N ARG A 188 0.35 24.50 -3.88
CA ARG A 188 1.39 25.53 -4.09
C ARG A 188 2.17 25.95 -2.84
N GLY A 189 1.73 25.54 -1.65
CA GLY A 189 2.35 25.97 -0.38
C GLY A 189 2.78 24.84 0.55
N LYS A 190 2.21 23.64 0.41
CA LYS A 190 2.42 22.53 1.36
C LYS A 190 3.29 21.39 0.80
N TYR A 191 3.47 21.31 -0.51
CA TYR A 191 4.13 20.17 -1.17
C TYR A 191 5.24 20.63 -2.11
N SER A 192 6.29 19.80 -2.21
CA SER A 192 7.41 20.06 -3.11
C SER A 192 7.00 19.89 -4.59
N PRO A 193 7.76 20.44 -5.56
CA PRO A 193 7.51 20.22 -6.98
C PRO A 193 7.41 18.75 -7.36
N ASP A 194 8.26 17.89 -6.79
CA ASP A 194 8.26 16.45 -7.05
C ASP A 194 6.99 15.77 -6.52
N GLN A 195 6.59 16.11 -5.29
CA GLN A 195 5.33 15.61 -4.72
C GLN A 195 4.13 16.06 -5.57
N LEU A 196 4.11 17.30 -6.04
CA LEU A 196 3.06 17.79 -6.92
C LEU A 196 3.05 17.08 -8.26
N CYS A 197 4.22 16.73 -8.81
CA CYS A 197 4.31 15.94 -10.03
C CYS A 197 3.62 14.58 -9.84
N VAL A 198 3.98 13.86 -8.78
CA VAL A 198 3.36 12.56 -8.43
C VAL A 198 1.85 12.70 -8.23
N LEU A 199 1.40 13.68 -7.45
CA LEU A 199 -0.03 13.90 -7.19
C LEU A 199 -0.83 14.25 -8.46
N ASN A 200 -0.23 15.00 -9.39
CA ASN A 200 -0.86 15.29 -10.68
C ASN A 200 -0.95 14.04 -11.56
N ASN A 201 0.05 13.17 -11.53
CA ASN A 201 0.01 11.87 -12.22
C ASN A 201 -1.10 10.98 -11.65
N VAL A 202 -1.16 10.83 -10.32
CA VAL A 202 -2.24 10.09 -9.64
C VAL A 202 -3.61 10.65 -10.00
N ARG A 203 -3.77 11.98 -10.04
CA ARG A 203 -5.03 12.62 -10.47
C ARG A 203 -5.43 12.28 -11.90
N MET A 204 -4.47 12.21 -12.82
CA MET A 204 -4.72 11.80 -14.21
C MET A 204 -5.09 10.32 -14.29
N ASN A 205 -4.38 9.47 -13.55
CA ASN A 205 -4.65 8.04 -13.47
C ASN A 205 -6.02 7.75 -12.85
N LEU A 206 -6.44 8.49 -11.82
CA LEU A 206 -7.78 8.39 -11.24
C LEU A 206 -8.89 8.55 -12.30
N ARG A 207 -8.74 9.50 -13.23
CA ARG A 207 -9.72 9.68 -14.31
C ARG A 207 -9.78 8.46 -15.23
N ARG A 208 -8.62 7.91 -15.60
CA ARG A 208 -8.53 6.73 -16.46
C ARG A 208 -9.09 5.49 -15.75
N PHE A 209 -8.76 5.33 -14.48
CA PHE A 209 -9.20 4.22 -13.65
C PHE A 209 -10.71 4.23 -13.41
N VAL A 210 -11.33 5.40 -13.19
CA VAL A 210 -12.79 5.53 -13.12
C VAL A 210 -13.46 5.06 -14.42
N ALA A 211 -12.93 5.45 -15.58
CA ALA A 211 -13.45 4.99 -16.87
C ALA A 211 -13.28 3.48 -17.06
N TYR A 212 -12.16 2.91 -16.61
CA TYR A 212 -11.98 1.46 -16.59
C TYR A 212 -13.03 0.77 -15.70
N GLN A 213 -13.22 1.24 -14.47
CA GLN A 213 -14.19 0.68 -13.53
C GLN A 213 -15.64 0.78 -14.04
N GLU A 214 -16.00 1.80 -14.82
CA GLU A 214 -17.30 1.86 -15.52
C GLU A 214 -17.50 0.67 -16.47
N THR A 215 -16.44 0.25 -17.18
CA THR A 215 -16.51 -0.90 -18.08
C THR A 215 -16.61 -2.23 -17.32
N VAL A 216 -15.89 -2.34 -16.19
CA VAL A 216 -15.94 -3.51 -15.31
C VAL A 216 -17.33 -3.67 -14.71
N GLU A 217 -17.87 -2.61 -14.10
CA GLU A 217 -19.17 -2.67 -13.45
C GLU A 217 -20.27 -2.97 -14.45
N LYS A 218 -20.23 -2.36 -15.65
CA LYS A 218 -21.17 -2.70 -16.72
C LYS A 218 -21.10 -4.18 -17.08
N ARG A 219 -19.90 -4.73 -17.30
CA ARG A 219 -19.71 -6.15 -17.68
C ARG A 219 -20.20 -7.13 -16.62
N LEU A 220 -20.11 -6.78 -15.34
CA LEU A 220 -20.46 -7.66 -14.22
C LEU A 220 -21.91 -7.49 -13.73
N THR A 221 -22.60 -6.43 -14.15
CA THR A 221 -23.99 -6.15 -13.72
C THR A 221 -25.03 -6.34 -14.82
N THR A 222 -24.60 -6.53 -16.08
CA THR A 222 -25.44 -6.94 -17.22
C THR A 222 -25.28 -8.41 -17.52
#